data_AF-I8U6Q0-F1
#
_entry.id   AF-I8U6Q0-F1
#
_cell.length_a   1.000
_cell.length_b   1.000
_cell.length_c   1.000
_cell.angle_alpha   90.00
_cell.angle_beta   90.00
_cell.angle_gamma   90.00
#
_symmetry.space_group_name_H-M   'P 1'
#
loop_
_entity.id
_entity.type
_entity.pdbx_description
1 polymer ?
#
loop_
_entity_poly.entity_id
_entity_poly.type
_entity_poly.pdbx_seq_one_letter_code
_entity_poly.pdbx_strand_id
1 'polypeptide(L)'
;MNARYDPHFHMKVGSTLRQLRKENYLIIGTGGAVHNLYRNRWAPMLRFRDNFAQDSPPEHWALEFRQSVEDVFLKTSGPQLRRAMTRLMKHPEYRDAHATDDHFMAAMFVAGAAGDFEDEGTPAILATETWELTNMCNSQFTIGSWPKVAA
;
A
#
# COMPACT_ATOMS: atom_id res chain seq x y z
N MET A 1 -10.94 -3.82 11.51
CA MET A 1 -9.48 -3.88 11.74
C MET A 1 -9.26 -4.31 13.18
N ASN A 2 -8.35 -5.24 13.48
CA ASN A 2 -8.08 -5.61 14.88
C ASN A 2 -7.14 -4.56 15.49
N ALA A 3 -7.43 -4.12 16.72
CA ALA A 3 -6.66 -3.12 17.47
C ALA A 3 -5.17 -3.47 17.69
N ARG A 4 -4.76 -4.72 17.44
CA ARG A 4 -3.35 -5.16 17.58
C ARG A 4 -2.48 -4.97 16.34
N TYR A 5 -3.06 -4.62 15.19
CA TYR A 5 -2.34 -4.43 13.92
C TYR A 5 -1.34 -5.56 13.56
N ASP A 6 -1.67 -6.79 13.93
CA ASP A 6 -0.84 -7.95 13.58
C ASP A 6 -0.87 -8.15 12.05
N PRO A 7 0.28 -8.08 11.36
CA PRO A 7 0.32 -8.23 9.91
C PRO A 7 -0.13 -9.62 9.44
N HIS A 8 0.15 -10.67 10.21
CA HIS A 8 -0.22 -12.03 9.85
C HIS A 8 -1.73 -12.25 9.97
N PHE A 9 -2.38 -11.61 10.95
CA PHE A 9 -3.84 -11.62 11.06
C PHE A 9 -4.49 -10.96 9.83
N HIS A 10 -4.09 -9.74 9.47
CA HIS A 10 -4.67 -9.01 8.33
C HIS A 10 -4.38 -9.71 7.00
N MET A 11 -3.20 -10.31 6.85
CA MET A 11 -2.86 -11.15 5.71
C MET A 11 -3.73 -12.41 5.64
N LYS A 12 -4.01 -13.06 6.78
CA LYS A 12 -4.90 -14.22 6.83
C LYS A 12 -6.32 -13.86 6.40
N VAL A 13 -6.84 -12.70 6.81
CA VAL A 13 -8.14 -12.20 6.36
C VAL A 13 -8.19 -12.09 4.83
N GLY A 14 -7.18 -11.48 4.21
CA GLY A 14 -7.09 -11.39 2.75
C GLY A 14 -7.02 -12.76 2.08
N SER A 15 -6.20 -13.66 2.62
CA SER A 15 -6.08 -15.03 2.13
C SER A 15 -7.40 -15.81 2.21
N THR A 16 -8.22 -15.56 3.23
CA THR A 16 -9.53 -16.20 3.39
C THR A 16 -10.54 -15.68 2.37
N LEU A 17 -10.56 -14.38 2.10
CA LEU A 17 -11.51 -13.77 1.15
C LEU A 17 -11.11 -13.92 -0.32
N ARG A 18 -9.90 -14.41 -0.59
CA ARG A 18 -9.35 -14.60 -1.94
C ARG A 18 -10.30 -15.24 -2.94
N GLN A 19 -11.03 -16.29 -2.56
CA GLN A 19 -11.88 -17.06 -3.50
C GLN A 19 -12.94 -16.19 -4.17
N LEU A 20 -13.36 -15.09 -3.52
CA LEU A 20 -14.31 -14.13 -4.09
C LEU A 20 -13.80 -13.51 -5.40
N ARG A 21 -12.48 -13.44 -5.64
CA ARG A 21 -11.93 -12.99 -6.93
C ARG A 21 -12.35 -13.87 -8.10
N LYS A 22 -12.58 -15.17 -7.85
CA LYS A 22 -13.06 -16.13 -8.86
C LYS A 22 -14.58 -16.00 -9.10
N GLU A 23 -15.26 -15.27 -8.23
CA GLU A 23 -16.70 -15.01 -8.27
C GLU A 23 -17.02 -13.60 -8.77
N ASN A 24 -16.08 -12.95 -9.47
CA ASN A 24 -16.21 -11.59 -10.00
C ASN A 24 -16.38 -10.50 -8.92
N TYR A 25 -15.74 -10.67 -7.75
CA TYR A 25 -15.61 -9.59 -6.78
C TYR A 25 -14.25 -8.89 -6.92
N LEU A 26 -14.30 -7.55 -6.90
CA LEU A 26 -13.12 -6.72 -6.75
C LEU A 26 -12.80 -6.55 -5.26
N ILE A 27 -11.57 -6.89 -4.88
CA ILE A 27 -11.07 -6.66 -3.51
C ILE A 27 -10.30 -5.35 -3.50
N ILE A 28 -10.73 -4.42 -2.65
CA ILE A 28 -10.10 -3.10 -2.49
C ILE A 28 -9.55 -2.99 -1.06
N GLY A 29 -8.25 -2.69 -0.95
CA GLY A 29 -7.63 -2.24 0.29
C GLY A 29 -7.33 -0.75 0.18
N THR A 30 -7.79 0.03 1.17
CA THR A 30 -7.51 1.48 1.26
C THR A 30 -6.65 1.75 2.49
N GLY A 31 -5.57 2.51 2.30
CA GLY A 31 -4.53 2.79 3.29
C GLY A 31 -3.59 3.86 2.73
N GLY A 32 -2.32 3.85 3.15
CA GLY A 32 -1.31 4.78 2.63
C GLY A 32 0.06 4.10 2.47
N ALA A 33 0.81 4.48 1.43
CA ALA A 33 2.18 4.03 1.27
C ALA A 33 3.09 4.71 2.30
N VAL A 34 2.90 6.02 2.49
CA VAL A 34 3.53 6.81 3.56
C VAL A 34 2.43 7.60 4.25
N HIS A 35 2.22 7.36 5.55
CA HIS A 35 1.15 7.99 6.31
C HIS A 35 1.58 8.27 7.76
N ASN A 36 2.30 9.37 7.95
CA ASN A 36 2.69 9.87 9.27
C ASN A 36 2.36 11.35 9.42
N LEU A 37 1.21 11.63 10.06
CA LEU A 37 0.72 12.99 10.26
C LEU A 37 1.66 13.86 11.09
N TYR A 38 2.49 13.27 11.96
CA TYR A 38 3.50 14.00 12.76
C TYR A 38 4.69 14.47 11.91
N ARG A 39 4.94 13.81 10.77
CA ARG A 39 6.04 14.12 9.84
C ARG A 39 5.58 14.96 8.64
N ASN A 40 4.28 15.23 8.50
CA ASN A 40 3.75 16.04 7.41
C ASN A 40 4.05 17.54 7.55
N ARG A 41 4.12 18.25 6.42
CA ARG A 41 4.24 19.72 6.38
C ARG A 41 2.86 20.33 6.20
N TRP A 42 2.38 20.98 7.26
CA TRP A 42 1.03 21.57 7.30
C TRP A 42 1.00 23.03 6.80
N ALA A 43 2.16 23.69 6.68
CA ALA A 43 2.24 25.10 6.27
C ALA A 43 1.62 25.38 4.88
N PRO A 44 1.82 24.55 3.84
CA PRO A 44 1.16 24.75 2.54
C PRO A 44 -0.37 24.73 2.65
N MET A 45 -0.92 23.79 3.43
CA MET A 45 -2.36 23.70 3.67
C MET A 45 -2.91 24.98 4.34
N LEU A 46 -2.19 25.52 5.32
CA LEU A 46 -2.62 26.75 6.01
C LEU A 46 -2.50 28.00 5.13
N ARG A 47 -1.45 28.08 4.30
CA ARG A 47 -1.16 29.24 3.47
C ARG A 47 -1.98 29.29 2.18
N PHE A 48 -2.13 28.16 1.51
CA PHE A 48 -2.74 28.06 0.18
C PHE A 48 -4.14 27.43 0.21
N ARG A 49 -4.57 26.85 1.35
CA ARG A 49 -5.79 26.02 1.47
C ARG A 49 -5.78 24.82 0.52
N ASP A 50 -4.58 24.31 0.26
CA ASP A 50 -4.33 23.24 -0.69
C ASP A 50 -3.34 22.26 -0.06
N ASN A 51 -3.78 21.01 0.10
CA ASN A 51 -2.94 19.93 0.64
C ASN A 51 -2.05 19.29 -0.45
N PHE A 52 -2.28 19.59 -1.73
CA PHE A 52 -1.41 19.23 -2.85
C PHE A 52 -0.37 20.32 -3.14
N ALA A 53 -0.38 21.44 -2.42
CA ALA A 53 0.65 22.46 -2.54
C ALA A 53 2.00 21.91 -2.07
N GLN A 54 2.90 21.67 -3.03
CA GLN A 54 4.24 21.10 -2.83
C GLN A 54 5.30 22.19 -2.95
N ASP A 55 5.45 23.00 -1.89
CA ASP A 55 6.46 24.07 -1.84
C ASP A 55 7.91 23.55 -1.76
N SER A 56 8.05 22.27 -1.47
CA SER A 56 9.28 21.52 -1.31
C SER A 56 9.01 20.06 -1.66
N PRO A 57 10.03 19.31 -2.14
CA PRO A 57 9.85 17.90 -2.42
C PRO A 57 9.60 17.09 -1.13
N PRO A 58 8.98 15.91 -1.24
CA PRO A 58 8.92 14.96 -0.12
C PRO A 58 10.32 14.65 0.41
N GLU A 59 10.41 14.38 1.71
CA GLU A 59 11.68 14.06 2.35
C GLU A 59 12.22 12.69 1.92
N HIS A 60 13.54 12.52 1.99
CA HIS A 60 14.23 11.32 1.50
C HIS A 60 13.69 10.01 2.10
N TRP A 61 13.45 9.97 3.41
CA TRP A 61 12.89 8.80 4.08
C TRP A 61 11.51 8.39 3.53
N ALA A 62 10.70 9.37 3.12
CA ALA A 62 9.37 9.13 2.57
C ALA A 62 9.48 8.53 1.16
N LEU A 63 10.35 9.11 0.33
CA LEU A 63 10.65 8.62 -1.03
C LEU A 63 11.21 7.19 -1.00
N GLU A 64 12.16 6.91 -0.11
CA GLU A 64 12.78 5.58 0.05
C GLU A 64 11.76 4.52 0.49
N PHE A 65 10.94 4.84 1.49
CA PHE A 65 9.92 3.89 1.95
C PHE A 65 8.86 3.65 0.87
N ARG A 66 8.39 4.72 0.22
CA ARG A 66 7.48 4.63 -0.92
C ARG A 66 8.05 3.76 -2.05
N GLN A 67 9.32 3.94 -2.40
CA GLN A 67 9.98 3.14 -3.44
C GLN A 67 10.03 1.66 -3.03
N SER A 68 10.27 1.38 -1.75
CA SER A 68 10.26 0.02 -1.23
C SER A 68 8.87 -0.63 -1.31
N VAL A 69 7.80 0.14 -1.05
CA VAL A 69 6.41 -0.34 -1.22
C VAL A 69 6.11 -0.63 -2.70
N GLU A 70 6.48 0.28 -3.60
CA GLU A 70 6.34 0.10 -5.05
C GLU A 70 7.09 -1.16 -5.52
N ASP A 71 8.35 -1.31 -5.13
CA ASP A 71 9.18 -2.47 -5.48
C ASP A 71 8.57 -3.78 -5.00
N VAL A 72 7.99 -3.81 -3.80
CA VAL A 72 7.30 -5.00 -3.30
C VAL A 72 6.11 -5.36 -4.20
N PHE A 73 5.28 -4.40 -4.59
CA PHE A 73 4.15 -4.68 -5.47
C PHE A 73 4.57 -5.05 -6.90
N LEU A 74 5.51 -4.31 -7.49
CA LEU A 74 5.85 -4.44 -8.90
C LEU A 74 6.86 -5.56 -9.19
N LYS A 75 7.73 -5.91 -8.24
CA LYS A 75 8.84 -6.86 -8.43
C LYS A 75 8.64 -8.19 -7.72
N THR A 76 7.53 -8.39 -7.03
CA THR A 76 7.20 -9.67 -6.37
C THR A 76 5.79 -10.11 -6.70
N SER A 77 5.54 -11.41 -6.60
CA SER A 77 4.20 -12.00 -6.80
C SER A 77 4.05 -13.26 -5.96
N GLY A 78 2.84 -13.80 -5.89
CA GLY A 78 2.54 -15.02 -5.14
C GLY A 78 3.07 -14.99 -3.70
N PRO A 79 3.64 -16.10 -3.19
CA PRO A 79 4.14 -16.16 -1.82
C PRO A 79 5.27 -15.15 -1.51
N GLN A 80 6.01 -14.68 -2.53
CA GLN A 80 7.04 -13.67 -2.34
C GLN A 80 6.43 -12.31 -1.95
N LEU A 81 5.29 -11.94 -2.51
CA LEU A 81 4.55 -10.72 -2.15
C LEU A 81 4.19 -10.69 -0.67
N ARG A 82 3.66 -11.80 -0.14
CA ARG A 82 3.34 -11.93 1.30
C ARG A 82 4.58 -11.72 2.19
N ARG A 83 5.69 -12.37 1.84
CA ARG A 83 6.95 -12.27 2.61
C ARG A 83 7.56 -10.87 2.53
N ALA A 84 7.56 -10.26 1.34
CA ALA A 84 8.16 -8.96 1.12
C ALA A 84 7.33 -7.85 1.80
N MET A 85 6.00 -7.92 1.69
CA MET A 85 5.09 -6.97 2.33
C MET A 85 5.24 -6.98 3.86
N THR A 86 5.21 -8.15 4.50
CA THR A 86 5.44 -8.28 5.95
C THR A 86 6.81 -7.79 6.38
N ARG A 87 7.85 -7.95 5.55
CA ARG A 87 9.21 -7.48 5.82
C ARG A 87 9.33 -5.95 5.82
N LEU A 88 8.47 -5.21 5.11
CA LEU A 88 8.48 -3.74 5.12
C LEU A 88 8.27 -3.16 6.52
N MET A 89 7.57 -3.86 7.42
CA MET A 89 7.42 -3.43 8.83
C MET A 89 8.75 -3.41 9.62
N LYS A 90 9.81 -4.00 9.07
CA LYS A 90 11.18 -3.97 9.60
C LYS A 90 12.10 -3.04 8.82
N HIS A 91 11.58 -2.30 7.84
CA HIS A 91 12.35 -1.32 7.10
C HIS A 91 12.81 -0.19 8.04
N PRO A 92 14.05 0.32 7.92
CA PRO A 92 14.55 1.40 8.79
C PRO A 92 13.60 2.61 8.84
N GLU A 93 13.10 3.01 7.68
CA GLU A 93 12.18 4.16 7.54
C GLU A 93 10.71 3.84 7.89
N TYR A 94 10.37 2.61 8.31
CA TYR A 94 8.97 2.24 8.51
C TYR A 94 8.28 3.12 9.57
N ARG A 95 8.95 3.42 10.69
CA ARG A 95 8.34 4.23 11.77
C ARG A 95 8.21 5.70 11.39
N ASP A 96 9.10 6.18 10.53
CA ASP A 96 9.00 7.53 9.97
C ASP A 96 7.88 7.60 8.94
N ALA A 97 7.69 6.55 8.13
CA ALA A 97 6.57 6.45 7.21
C ALA A 97 5.22 6.18 7.88
N HIS A 98 5.19 5.45 9.01
CA HIS A 98 3.99 5.00 9.72
C HIS A 98 4.20 5.10 11.23
N ALA A 99 3.68 6.17 11.84
CA ALA A 99 3.71 6.31 13.31
C ALA A 99 2.89 5.21 14.01
N THR A 100 1.77 4.84 13.39
CA THR A 100 0.90 3.73 13.77
C THR A 100 0.74 2.79 12.57
N ASP A 101 0.49 1.51 12.85
CA ASP A 101 0.49 0.46 11.81
C ASP A 101 -0.82 0.40 11.00
N ASP A 102 -1.84 1.14 11.41
CA ASP A 102 -3.22 1.02 10.95
C ASP A 102 -3.40 1.25 9.44
N HIS A 103 -2.81 2.32 8.91
CA HIS A 103 -2.91 2.65 7.47
C HIS A 103 -2.09 1.71 6.58
N PHE A 104 -1.20 0.90 7.14
CA PHE A 104 -0.42 -0.10 6.41
C PHE A 104 -1.09 -1.48 6.37
N MET A 105 -2.02 -1.78 7.29
CA MET A 105 -2.67 -3.10 7.35
C MET A 105 -3.49 -3.45 6.12
N ALA A 106 -3.99 -2.46 5.37
CA ALA A 106 -4.67 -2.70 4.10
C ALA A 106 -3.75 -3.36 3.07
N ALA A 107 -2.45 -3.03 3.07
CA ALA A 107 -1.47 -3.67 2.19
C ALA A 107 -1.26 -5.15 2.57
N MET A 108 -1.28 -5.48 3.87
CA MET A 108 -1.25 -6.87 4.34
C MET A 108 -2.47 -7.67 3.86
N PHE A 109 -3.65 -7.05 3.95
CA PHE A 109 -4.89 -7.64 3.45
C PHE A 109 -4.82 -7.92 1.94
N VAL A 110 -4.40 -6.95 1.13
CA VAL A 110 -4.25 -7.12 -0.32
C VAL A 110 -3.20 -8.19 -0.67
N ALA A 111 -2.04 -8.17 -0.02
CA ALA A 111 -1.00 -9.21 -0.20
C ALA A 111 -1.50 -10.61 0.22
N GLY A 112 -2.38 -10.68 1.22
CA GLY A 112 -3.09 -11.91 1.57
C GLY A 112 -3.98 -12.41 0.44
N ALA A 113 -4.78 -11.52 -0.14
CA ALA A 113 -5.73 -11.84 -1.21
C ALA A 113 -5.07 -12.21 -2.54
N ALA A 114 -3.88 -11.66 -2.84
CA ALA A 114 -3.20 -11.78 -4.13
C ALA A 114 -1.78 -12.37 -4.05
N GLY A 115 -1.43 -13.06 -2.96
CA GLY A 115 -0.09 -13.62 -2.74
C GLY A 115 -0.04 -15.13 -2.49
N ASP A 116 -0.92 -15.91 -3.11
CA ASP A 116 -0.86 -17.38 -3.04
C ASP A 116 -0.08 -17.96 -4.23
N PHE A 117 0.22 -19.26 -4.21
CA PHE A 117 0.99 -19.90 -5.27
C PHE A 117 0.35 -19.76 -6.66
N GLU A 118 -0.99 -19.74 -6.76
CA GLU A 118 -1.67 -19.51 -8.05
C GLU A 118 -1.57 -18.05 -8.56
N ASP A 119 -1.08 -17.09 -7.76
CA ASP A 119 -0.81 -15.71 -8.24
C ASP A 119 0.63 -15.50 -8.71
N GLU A 120 1.47 -16.53 -8.74
CA GLU A 120 2.85 -16.38 -9.18
C GLU A 120 2.91 -15.85 -10.63
N GLY A 121 3.69 -14.80 -10.84
CA GLY A 121 3.78 -14.10 -12.13
C GLY A 121 2.61 -13.15 -12.43
N THR A 122 1.63 -12.99 -11.53
CA THR A 122 0.54 -12.03 -11.72
C THR A 122 1.12 -10.61 -11.70
N PRO A 123 0.93 -9.80 -12.77
CA PRO A 123 1.49 -8.46 -12.83
C PRO A 123 0.75 -7.53 -11.88
N ALA A 124 1.50 -6.63 -11.26
CA ALA A 124 0.97 -5.44 -10.61
C ALA A 124 1.29 -4.21 -11.44
N ILE A 125 0.41 -3.21 -11.41
CA ILE A 125 0.65 -1.89 -11.98
C ILE A 125 0.48 -0.82 -10.90
N LEU A 126 1.36 0.18 -10.92
CA LEU A 126 1.14 1.44 -10.22
C LEU A 126 0.32 2.33 -11.17
N ALA A 127 -0.96 2.50 -10.89
CA ALA A 127 -1.89 3.21 -11.78
C ALA A 127 -1.80 4.72 -11.61
N THR A 128 -1.74 5.16 -10.36
CA THR A 128 -1.82 6.57 -9.96
C THR A 128 -1.09 6.75 -8.64
N GLU A 129 -0.54 7.95 -8.44
CA GLU A 129 0.09 8.33 -7.19
C GLU A 129 -0.15 9.81 -6.91
N THR A 130 -0.36 10.14 -5.64
CA THR A 130 -0.40 11.53 -5.18
C THR A 130 0.45 11.71 -3.93
N TRP A 131 0.94 12.95 -3.77
CA TRP A 131 1.66 13.40 -2.58
C TRP A 131 0.94 14.58 -1.95
N GLU A 132 0.55 14.43 -0.70
CA GLU A 132 -0.19 15.41 0.08
C GLU A 132 0.61 15.85 1.31
N LEU A 133 0.40 17.08 1.78
CA LEU A 133 1.07 17.63 2.96
C LEU A 133 2.60 17.42 2.93
N THR A 134 3.16 17.55 1.73
CA THR A 134 4.54 17.24 1.34
C THR A 134 4.95 15.77 1.44
N ASN A 135 4.75 15.11 2.58
CA ASN A 135 5.35 13.80 2.86
C ASN A 135 4.37 12.61 2.77
N MET A 136 3.06 12.85 2.74
CA MET A 136 2.07 11.77 2.70
C MET A 136 1.92 11.25 1.27
N CYS A 137 2.04 9.93 1.09
CA CYS A 137 2.00 9.32 -0.24
C CYS A 137 0.85 8.32 -0.37
N ASN A 138 0.04 8.53 -1.41
CA ASN A 138 -1.06 7.65 -1.79
C ASN A 138 -0.73 7.00 -3.14
N SER A 139 -0.18 5.78 -3.11
CA SER A 139 0.10 4.99 -4.32
C SER A 139 -1.01 3.96 -4.56
N GLN A 140 -1.58 3.96 -5.77
CA GLN A 140 -2.63 3.03 -6.17
C GLN A 140 -2.05 1.87 -6.98
N PHE A 141 -2.16 0.66 -6.44
CA PHE A 141 -1.72 -0.56 -7.12
C PHE A 141 -2.92 -1.40 -7.57
N THR A 142 -2.82 -1.98 -8.76
CA THR A 142 -3.75 -3.00 -9.27
C THR A 142 -2.98 -4.29 -9.54
N ILE A 143 -3.42 -5.41 -8.97
CA ILE A 143 -2.83 -6.74 -9.19
C ILE A 143 -3.79 -7.57 -10.04
N GLY A 144 -3.28 -8.10 -11.15
CA GLY A 144 -4.08 -8.85 -12.12
C GLY A 144 -4.91 -7.95 -13.02
N SER A 145 -5.94 -8.51 -13.65
CA SER A 145 -6.80 -7.81 -14.59
C SER A 145 -8.26 -8.21 -14.41
N TRP A 146 -9.16 -7.31 -14.79
CA TRP A 146 -10.58 -7.63 -14.88
C TRP A 146 -10.85 -8.38 -16.19
N PRO A 147 -11.65 -9.47 -16.18
CA PRO A 147 -12.06 -10.13 -17.41
C PRO A 147 -12.74 -9.12 -18.33
N LYS A 148 -12.27 -9.00 -19.57
CA LYS A 148 -12.99 -8.22 -20.57
C LYS A 148 -14.34 -8.89 -20.78
N VAL A 149 -15.43 -8.14 -20.58
CA VAL A 149 -16.75 -8.59 -21.02
C VAL A 149 -16.65 -8.83 -22.52
N ALA A 150 -16.96 -10.05 -22.97
CA ALA A 150 -17.03 -10.31 -24.40
C ALA A 150 -18.05 -9.34 -25.00
N ALA A 151 -17.61 -8.54 -25.96
CA ALA A 151 -18.46 -7.61 -26.70
C ALA A 151 -19.51 -8.35 -27.53
#